data_AF-A0A9L0J255-F1
#
_entry.id   AF-A0A9L0J255-F1
#
_cell.length_a   1.000
_cell.length_b   1.000
_cell.length_c   1.000
_cell.angle_alpha   90.00
_cell.angle_beta   90.00
_cell.angle_gamma   90.00
#
_symmetry.space_group_name_H-M   'P 1'
#
loop_
_entity.id
_entity.type
_entity.pdbx_description
1 polymer ?
#
loop_
_entity_poly.entity_id
_entity_poly.type
_entity_poly.pdbx_seq_one_letter_code
_entity_poly.pdbx_strand_id
1 'polypeptide(L)'
;MGFEELLEEVGGFGPFQLRNVALLALPRMLLPLHFLLPIFLAAVPAHRCALPGAPANFSHQDLWLEAHLPREPDGTLSSCLRFTHPQALPNTTLEGEGQSAGELEGEPSTVPCPQGWEYDRSEFSSTIATEWDLVCEQKGLNRAASTFFFAGVLVGAVAFGYLSDRFGRRRLLLVAYVSVLVLGLASAASVSYIMFAITRTLTGVALAGFTIIVMPLELEWLDVRHRTVAGVLSSTFWTGGMMLLALVGYLIRDWRWLLLAVTLPCALGIISLWWVPESARWLLTQGRVAEAHVYLVRCARLNGRPLSEDGLSQEALSKVAAGERGVRRPSYLDLFRTPRLRYISLCCMVMWFGVNFSYYGLSLDVSGLGLNVYHTQLLFGVVELPAKLLVYVLVRHVGRRLTQAGMLLGSALALGLGLLASSEVGSWGVALAVMGKGFSEGAFTTAYLFTSELYPTVLSAVQPSGGRDVQETGPGLSGLRGRPSTEVLQQGLGEQKGRPAQSWSCHQCRLSVLIQP
;
A
#
# COMPACT_ATOMS: atom_id res chain seq x y z
N MET A 1 30.79 -18.92 -4.38
CA MET A 1 30.33 -17.53 -4.28
C MET A 1 28.83 -17.50 -4.47
N GLY A 2 28.10 -16.94 -3.51
CA GLY A 2 26.66 -16.69 -3.65
C GLY A 2 26.39 -15.36 -4.35
N PHE A 3 25.15 -15.12 -4.81
CA PHE A 3 24.78 -13.86 -5.46
C PHE A 3 24.95 -12.63 -4.54
N GLU A 4 24.73 -12.79 -3.23
CA GLU A 4 24.89 -11.71 -2.25
C GLU A 4 26.36 -11.29 -2.10
N GLU A 5 27.30 -12.25 -2.08
CA GLU A 5 28.75 -11.98 -2.03
C GLU A 5 29.22 -11.22 -3.28
N LEU A 6 28.67 -11.55 -4.45
CA LEU A 6 28.94 -10.84 -5.71
C LEU A 6 28.48 -9.37 -5.65
N LEU A 7 27.35 -9.07 -5.00
CA LEU A 7 26.87 -7.70 -4.83
C LEU A 7 27.74 -6.90 -3.83
N GLU A 8 28.23 -7.55 -2.78
CA GLU A 8 29.19 -6.95 -1.84
C GLU A 8 30.50 -6.57 -2.56
N GLU A 9 31.05 -7.42 -3.43
CA GLU A 9 32.26 -7.14 -4.22
C GLU A 9 32.08 -5.93 -5.15
N VAL A 10 30.90 -5.80 -5.76
CA VAL A 10 30.55 -4.72 -6.70
C VAL A 10 30.25 -3.39 -5.98
N GLY A 11 30.29 -3.37 -4.65
CA GLY A 11 30.27 -2.16 -3.82
C GLY A 11 29.04 -2.01 -2.93
N GLY A 12 28.07 -2.93 -2.97
CA GLY A 12 26.91 -3.02 -2.07
C GLY A 12 25.91 -1.87 -2.15
N PHE A 13 26.32 -0.66 -1.75
CA PHE A 13 25.53 0.58 -1.77
C PHE A 13 26.39 1.75 -2.27
N GLY A 14 26.34 2.03 -3.56
CA GLY A 14 27.08 3.11 -4.19
C GLY A 14 26.22 4.00 -5.12
N PRO A 15 26.87 4.87 -5.92
CA PRO A 15 26.19 5.78 -6.84
C PRO A 15 25.25 5.07 -7.83
N PHE A 16 25.58 3.85 -8.26
CA PHE A 16 24.70 3.07 -9.15
C PHE A 16 23.37 2.71 -8.46
N GLN A 17 23.44 2.21 -7.22
CA GLN A 17 22.26 1.85 -6.45
C GLN A 17 21.42 3.08 -6.12
N LEU A 18 22.04 4.19 -5.71
CA LEU A 18 21.33 5.44 -5.44
C LEU A 18 20.62 5.97 -6.69
N ARG A 19 21.27 5.89 -7.86
CA ARG A 19 20.65 6.23 -9.15
C ARG A 19 19.43 5.35 -9.44
N ASN A 20 19.51 4.05 -9.19
CA ASN A 20 18.38 3.15 -9.42
C ASN A 20 17.21 3.45 -8.49
N VAL A 21 17.48 3.69 -7.20
CA VAL A 21 16.46 4.13 -6.22
C VAL A 21 15.82 5.45 -6.66
N ALA A 22 16.60 6.41 -7.14
CA ALA A 22 16.07 7.68 -7.65
C ALA A 22 15.22 7.51 -8.91
N LEU A 23 15.60 6.63 -9.84
CA LEU A 23 14.81 6.34 -11.05
C LEU A 23 13.49 5.63 -10.72
N LEU A 24 13.49 4.79 -9.67
CA LEU A 24 12.34 4.03 -9.19
C LEU A 24 11.50 4.79 -8.14
N ALA A 25 11.91 6.01 -7.77
CA ALA A 25 11.12 6.92 -6.93
C ALA A 25 9.81 7.34 -7.61
N LEU A 26 9.84 7.64 -8.90
CA LEU A 26 8.66 8.10 -9.65
C LEU A 26 7.49 7.09 -9.65
N PRO A 27 7.65 5.80 -10.02
CA PRO A 27 6.54 4.85 -9.94
C PRO A 27 6.04 4.67 -8.50
N ARG A 28 6.93 4.80 -7.51
CA ARG A 28 6.58 4.72 -6.10
C ARG A 28 5.75 5.91 -5.62
N MET A 29 6.02 7.12 -6.13
CA MET A 29 5.22 8.33 -5.91
C MET A 29 3.88 8.30 -6.66
N LEU A 30 3.80 7.62 -7.81
CA LEU A 30 2.56 7.53 -8.61
C LEU A 30 1.50 6.63 -7.98
N LEU A 31 1.92 5.61 -7.22
CA LEU A 31 1.01 4.71 -6.53
C LEU A 31 0.01 5.43 -5.59
N PRO A 32 0.44 6.20 -4.57
CA PRO A 32 -0.49 6.88 -3.66
C PRO A 32 -1.38 7.88 -4.40
N LEU A 33 -0.87 8.54 -5.45
CA LEU A 33 -1.65 9.47 -6.26
C LEU A 33 -2.88 8.80 -6.87
N HIS A 34 -2.79 7.52 -7.27
CA HIS A 34 -3.93 6.77 -7.81
C HIS A 34 -4.73 5.97 -6.77
N PHE A 35 -4.08 5.44 -5.73
CA PHE A 35 -4.74 4.63 -4.69
C PHE A 35 -5.64 5.47 -3.80
N LEU A 36 -5.23 6.72 -3.53
CA LEU A 36 -5.95 7.67 -2.68
C LEU A 36 -6.77 8.68 -3.49
N LEU A 37 -6.64 8.65 -4.82
CA LEU A 37 -7.44 9.45 -5.74
C LEU A 37 -8.96 9.38 -5.49
N PRO A 38 -9.54 8.22 -5.13
CA PRO A 38 -10.97 8.14 -4.88
C PRO A 38 -11.48 9.09 -3.80
N ILE A 39 -10.63 9.51 -2.85
CA ILE A 39 -10.99 10.50 -1.82
C ILE A 39 -11.50 11.79 -2.47
N PHE A 40 -10.87 12.20 -3.57
CA PHE A 40 -11.24 13.42 -4.30
C PHE A 40 -12.27 13.16 -5.40
N LEU A 41 -12.14 12.05 -6.14
CA LEU A 41 -13.05 11.76 -7.24
C LEU A 41 -14.47 11.42 -6.77
N ALA A 42 -14.58 10.64 -5.69
CA ALA A 42 -15.85 10.16 -5.14
C ALA A 42 -16.38 11.05 -4.01
N ALA A 43 -15.76 12.22 -3.77
CA ALA A 43 -16.25 13.17 -2.80
C ALA A 43 -17.69 13.60 -3.16
N VAL A 44 -18.55 13.58 -2.15
CA VAL A 44 -19.94 14.03 -2.28
C VAL A 44 -20.03 15.39 -1.59
N PRO A 45 -20.07 16.50 -2.35
CA PRO A 45 -20.30 17.81 -1.74
C PRO A 45 -21.72 17.88 -1.17
N ALA A 46 -21.95 18.87 -0.30
CA ALA A 46 -23.28 19.18 0.19
C ALA A 46 -24.23 19.40 -1.01
N HIS A 47 -25.40 18.77 -0.95
CA HIS A 47 -26.34 18.77 -2.07
C HIS A 47 -27.78 18.84 -1.59
N ARG A 48 -28.63 19.34 -2.47
CA ARG A 48 -30.08 19.46 -2.26
C ARG A 48 -30.82 19.12 -3.55
N CYS A 49 -32.11 18.78 -3.46
CA CYS A 49 -32.92 18.62 -4.66
C CYS A 49 -32.93 19.91 -5.49
N ALA A 50 -32.81 19.79 -6.81
CA ALA A 50 -33.04 20.91 -7.70
C ALA A 50 -34.51 21.36 -7.60
N LEU A 51 -34.73 22.64 -7.34
CA LEU A 51 -36.07 23.23 -7.21
C LEU A 51 -36.44 23.97 -8.51
N PRO A 52 -37.73 23.97 -8.90
CA PRO A 52 -38.21 24.80 -9.99
C PRO A 52 -37.92 26.27 -9.64
N GLY A 53 -37.30 26.98 -10.58
CA GLY A 53 -36.58 28.24 -10.34
C GLY A 53 -37.24 29.17 -9.33
N ALA A 54 -36.48 29.51 -8.28
CA ALA A 54 -36.92 30.50 -7.31
C ALA A 54 -37.18 31.83 -8.03
N PRO A 55 -38.31 32.52 -7.76
CA PRO A 55 -38.56 33.83 -8.35
C PRO A 55 -37.43 34.78 -7.97
N ALA A 56 -36.82 35.42 -8.97
CA ALA A 56 -35.61 36.25 -8.83
C ALA A 56 -35.74 37.44 -7.84
N ASN A 57 -36.96 37.73 -7.38
CA ASN A 57 -37.28 38.80 -6.43
C ASN A 57 -37.51 38.30 -4.98
N PHE A 58 -37.27 37.03 -4.66
CA PHE A 58 -37.46 36.51 -3.31
C PHE A 58 -36.24 36.82 -2.42
N SER A 59 -36.44 37.70 -1.42
CA SER A 59 -35.40 38.09 -0.46
C SER A 59 -35.09 37.02 0.60
N HIS A 60 -35.97 36.02 0.77
CA HIS A 60 -35.84 34.96 1.77
C HIS A 60 -35.70 33.59 1.11
N GLN A 61 -34.48 33.26 0.72
CA GLN A 61 -34.14 31.99 0.08
C GLN A 61 -34.31 30.80 1.05
N ASP A 62 -34.14 31.02 2.35
CA ASP A 62 -34.29 29.98 3.37
C ASP A 62 -35.74 29.52 3.53
N LEU A 63 -36.70 30.45 3.52
CA LEU A 63 -38.13 30.15 3.56
C LEU A 63 -38.56 29.35 2.32
N TRP A 64 -38.00 29.69 1.15
CA TRP A 64 -38.26 28.94 -0.07
C TRP A 64 -37.78 27.48 0.03
N LEU A 65 -36.60 27.27 0.64
CA LEU A 65 -36.06 25.93 0.85
C LEU A 65 -36.89 25.13 1.87
N GLU A 66 -37.32 25.75 2.97
CA GLU A 66 -38.16 25.12 4.00
C GLU A 66 -39.54 24.71 3.47
N ALA A 67 -40.12 25.47 2.54
CA ALA A 67 -41.39 25.11 1.92
C ALA A 67 -41.31 23.85 1.04
N HIS A 68 -40.12 23.55 0.50
CA HIS A 68 -39.96 22.50 -0.52
C HIS A 68 -39.21 21.26 -0.02
N LEU A 69 -38.38 21.38 1.03
CA LEU A 69 -37.54 20.29 1.52
C LEU A 69 -37.97 19.88 2.94
N PRO A 70 -38.21 18.58 3.20
CA PRO A 70 -38.49 18.10 4.54
C PRO A 70 -37.26 18.21 5.43
N ARG A 71 -37.46 18.35 6.75
CA ARG A 71 -36.36 18.28 7.72
C ARG A 71 -36.09 16.84 8.14
N GLU A 72 -34.82 16.49 8.23
CA GLU A 72 -34.34 15.22 8.79
C GLU A 72 -34.36 15.27 10.33
N PRO A 73 -34.29 14.11 11.02
CA PRO A 73 -34.32 14.04 12.49
C PRO A 73 -33.25 14.92 13.17
N ASP A 74 -32.14 15.15 12.47
CA ASP A 74 -30.99 15.94 12.93
C ASP A 74 -31.21 17.46 12.78
N GLY A 75 -32.38 17.89 12.29
CA GLY A 75 -32.76 19.29 12.10
C GLY A 75 -32.28 19.92 10.79
N THR A 76 -31.46 19.21 10.01
CA THR A 76 -31.02 19.61 8.67
C THR A 76 -32.11 19.40 7.61
N LEU A 77 -32.07 20.17 6.52
CA LEU A 77 -32.94 19.93 5.36
C LEU A 77 -32.52 18.64 4.65
N SER A 78 -33.50 17.86 4.21
CA SER A 78 -33.23 16.61 3.49
C SER A 78 -32.61 16.90 2.12
N SER A 79 -31.56 16.14 1.83
CA SER A 79 -30.81 16.24 0.57
C SER A 79 -31.40 15.38 -0.54
N CYS A 80 -32.25 14.41 -0.19
CA CYS A 80 -32.70 13.33 -1.07
C CYS A 80 -34.20 13.31 -1.35
N LEU A 81 -34.99 14.01 -0.54
CA LEU A 81 -36.44 14.03 -0.64
C LEU A 81 -36.94 15.45 -0.81
N ARG A 82 -38.04 15.60 -1.54
CA ARG A 82 -38.76 16.87 -1.73
C ARG A 82 -40.24 16.67 -1.43
N PHE A 83 -40.91 17.71 -0.96
CA PHE A 83 -42.37 17.71 -0.93
C PHE A 83 -42.96 17.69 -2.35
N THR A 84 -44.07 16.98 -2.51
CA THR A 84 -44.86 16.95 -3.75
C THR A 84 -45.46 18.32 -4.05
N HIS A 85 -46.05 18.94 -3.04
CA HIS A 85 -46.60 20.29 -3.06
C HIS A 85 -45.87 21.18 -2.04
N PRO A 86 -45.56 22.45 -2.38
CA PRO A 86 -44.92 23.37 -1.45
C PRO A 86 -45.79 23.52 -0.20
N GLN A 87 -45.18 23.41 0.99
CA GLN A 87 -45.90 23.66 2.23
C GLN A 87 -46.17 25.15 2.40
N ALA A 88 -47.41 25.49 2.78
CA ALA A 88 -47.76 26.85 3.18
C ALA A 88 -47.05 27.17 4.51
N LEU A 89 -46.04 28.04 4.46
CA LEU A 89 -45.39 28.53 5.66
C LEU A 89 -46.35 29.45 6.43
N PRO A 90 -46.39 29.39 7.78
CA PRO A 90 -47.41 30.05 8.59
C PRO A 90 -47.53 31.58 8.43
N ASN A 91 -46.59 32.25 7.74
CA ASN A 91 -46.54 33.71 7.61
C ASN A 91 -46.35 34.23 6.17
N THR A 92 -46.57 33.42 5.14
CA THR A 92 -46.49 33.90 3.75
C THR A 92 -47.70 33.48 2.93
N THR A 93 -48.56 34.44 2.61
CA THR A 93 -49.56 34.32 1.56
C THR A 93 -48.86 34.26 0.20
N LEU A 94 -48.45 33.07 -0.23
CA LEU A 94 -48.21 32.78 -1.63
C LEU A 94 -49.58 32.72 -2.32
N GLU A 95 -50.17 33.89 -2.58
CA GLU A 95 -51.36 34.01 -3.43
C GLU A 95 -50.96 33.70 -4.88
N GLY A 96 -51.46 32.55 -5.36
CA GLY A 96 -51.39 32.11 -6.74
C GLY A 96 -52.56 31.18 -7.00
N GLU A 97 -53.67 31.80 -7.41
CA GLU A 97 -54.98 31.30 -7.80
C GLU A 97 -55.16 29.79 -8.06
N GLY A 98 -56.13 29.22 -7.32
CA GLY A 98 -57.04 28.20 -7.87
C GLY A 98 -56.77 26.75 -7.48
N GLN A 99 -57.03 26.39 -6.21
CA GLN A 99 -57.78 25.16 -5.90
C GLN A 99 -58.28 25.16 -4.45
N SER A 100 -59.52 24.74 -4.30
CA SER A 100 -60.37 24.81 -3.13
C SER A 100 -59.75 24.22 -1.87
N ALA A 101 -60.00 24.88 -0.75
CA ALA A 101 -59.83 24.35 0.60
C ALA A 101 -60.70 23.10 0.77
N GLY A 102 -60.08 21.92 0.61
CA GLY A 102 -60.65 20.62 0.85
C GLY A 102 -59.53 19.66 1.21
N GLU A 103 -59.45 19.31 2.50
CA GLU A 103 -58.84 18.11 3.08
C GLU A 103 -57.44 17.68 2.57
N LEU A 104 -56.42 17.90 3.39
CA LEU A 104 -55.23 17.04 3.46
C LEU A 104 -54.77 16.91 4.92
N GLU A 105 -55.57 16.21 5.74
CA GLU A 105 -55.06 15.57 6.98
C GLU A 105 -54.32 14.26 6.60
N GLY A 106 -53.24 14.40 5.84
CA GLY A 106 -52.31 13.33 5.52
C GLY A 106 -50.89 13.82 5.71
N GLU A 107 -49.98 12.94 6.15
CA GLU A 107 -48.56 13.27 6.19
C GLU A 107 -48.13 13.86 4.83
N PRO A 108 -47.32 14.93 4.83
CA PRO A 108 -46.93 15.57 3.59
C PRO A 108 -46.19 14.55 2.71
N SER A 109 -46.77 14.27 1.55
CA SER A 109 -46.20 13.28 0.64
C SER A 109 -44.85 13.78 0.12
N THR A 110 -43.83 12.95 0.29
CA THR A 110 -42.47 13.21 -0.17
C THR A 110 -42.15 12.32 -1.37
N VAL A 111 -41.36 12.85 -2.29
CA VAL A 111 -40.89 12.14 -3.49
C VAL A 111 -39.38 12.31 -3.66
N PRO A 112 -38.69 11.34 -4.28
CA PRO A 112 -37.30 11.51 -4.70
C PRO A 112 -37.16 12.70 -5.66
N CYS A 113 -36.01 13.39 -5.64
CA CYS A 113 -35.76 14.59 -6.46
C CYS A 113 -35.92 14.30 -7.97
N PRO A 114 -37.00 14.73 -8.65
CA PRO A 114 -37.25 14.35 -10.04
C PRO A 114 -36.47 15.22 -11.04
N GLN A 115 -35.99 16.38 -10.62
CA GLN A 115 -35.25 17.35 -11.44
C GLN A 115 -33.73 17.28 -11.21
N GLY A 116 -33.24 16.23 -10.54
CA GLY A 116 -31.84 16.09 -10.15
C GLY A 116 -31.47 16.87 -8.89
N TRP A 117 -30.18 17.15 -8.74
CA TRP A 117 -29.59 17.77 -7.56
C TRP A 117 -28.80 19.04 -7.88
N GLU A 118 -28.80 19.96 -6.94
CA GLU A 118 -27.92 21.12 -6.93
C GLU A 118 -26.83 20.90 -5.87
N TYR A 119 -25.57 20.96 -6.30
CA TYR A 119 -24.39 20.69 -5.49
C TYR A 119 -23.68 21.99 -5.13
N ASP A 120 -23.19 22.08 -3.89
CA ASP A 120 -22.27 23.16 -3.50
C ASP A 120 -20.92 22.97 -4.23
N ARG A 121 -20.50 24.01 -4.96
CA ARG A 121 -19.26 24.03 -5.75
C ARG A 121 -18.11 24.80 -5.09
N SER A 122 -18.27 25.14 -3.81
CA SER A 122 -17.26 25.84 -3.01
C SER A 122 -15.96 25.03 -2.90
N GLU A 123 -16.05 23.78 -2.45
CA GLU A 123 -14.88 22.89 -2.26
C GLU A 123 -14.46 22.17 -3.55
N PHE A 124 -15.42 21.65 -4.33
CA PHE A 124 -15.17 20.90 -5.57
C PHE A 124 -15.91 21.53 -6.75
N SER A 125 -15.26 21.68 -7.91
CA SER A 125 -15.96 22.16 -9.12
C SER A 125 -16.79 21.06 -9.77
N SER A 126 -16.25 19.85 -9.88
CA SER A 126 -16.94 18.65 -10.35
C SER A 126 -16.30 17.39 -9.77
N THR A 127 -17.11 16.43 -9.35
CA THR A 127 -16.72 15.08 -8.93
C THR A 127 -17.50 14.02 -9.71
N ILE A 128 -17.12 12.73 -9.60
CA ILE A 128 -17.89 11.66 -10.26
C ILE A 128 -19.29 11.53 -9.66
N ALA A 129 -19.46 11.94 -8.41
CA ALA A 129 -20.75 11.96 -7.75
C ALA A 129 -21.65 13.06 -8.30
N THR A 130 -21.09 14.23 -8.64
CA THR A 130 -21.86 15.35 -9.23
C THR A 130 -22.09 15.22 -10.73
N GLU A 131 -21.24 14.48 -11.45
CA GLU A 131 -21.38 14.29 -12.91
C GLU A 131 -22.47 13.27 -13.27
N TRP A 132 -22.60 12.21 -12.46
CA TRP A 132 -23.55 11.11 -12.69
C TRP A 132 -24.60 10.97 -11.57
N ASP A 133 -24.78 12.01 -10.76
CA ASP A 133 -25.77 12.07 -9.67
C ASP A 133 -25.76 10.83 -8.75
N LEU A 134 -24.56 10.39 -8.34
CA LEU A 134 -24.36 9.16 -7.55
C LEU A 134 -24.64 9.38 -6.05
N VAL A 135 -25.75 10.03 -5.73
CA VAL A 135 -26.21 10.37 -4.39
C VAL A 135 -27.49 9.61 -4.03
N CYS A 136 -27.92 9.69 -2.77
CA CYS A 136 -29.19 9.12 -2.31
C CYS A 136 -29.33 7.62 -2.61
N GLU A 137 -30.25 7.22 -3.49
CA GLU A 137 -30.44 5.82 -3.92
C GLU A 137 -29.19 5.25 -4.60
N GLN A 138 -28.45 6.07 -5.35
CA GLN A 138 -27.26 5.66 -6.11
C GLN A 138 -25.94 5.80 -5.34
N LYS A 139 -25.98 6.16 -4.05
CA LYS A 139 -24.77 6.26 -3.20
C LYS A 139 -23.91 4.98 -3.18
N GLY A 140 -24.55 3.83 -3.38
CA GLY A 140 -23.88 2.53 -3.46
C GLY A 140 -22.92 2.44 -4.65
N LEU A 141 -23.28 3.03 -5.80
CA LEU A 141 -22.43 3.04 -7.00
C LEU A 141 -21.18 3.88 -6.78
N ASN A 142 -21.29 5.06 -6.14
CA ASN A 142 -20.13 5.89 -5.82
C ASN A 142 -19.09 5.12 -4.97
N ARG A 143 -19.56 4.36 -3.97
CA ARG A 143 -18.69 3.48 -3.16
C ARG A 143 -18.14 2.30 -3.95
N ALA A 144 -18.96 1.70 -4.82
CA ALA A 144 -18.58 0.56 -5.63
C ALA A 144 -17.44 0.88 -6.61
N ALA A 145 -17.32 2.12 -7.10
CA ALA A 145 -16.22 2.54 -7.97
C ALA A 145 -14.83 2.27 -7.34
N SER A 146 -14.67 2.60 -6.05
CA SER A 146 -13.45 2.29 -5.28
C SER A 146 -13.26 0.79 -5.09
N THR A 147 -14.33 0.05 -4.80
CA THR A 147 -14.29 -1.40 -4.65
C THR A 147 -13.83 -2.09 -5.94
N PHE A 148 -14.35 -1.67 -7.10
CA PHE A 148 -13.94 -2.21 -8.39
C PHE A 148 -12.48 -1.90 -8.71
N PHE A 149 -12.00 -0.69 -8.38
CA PHE A 149 -10.58 -0.35 -8.50
C PHE A 149 -9.67 -1.31 -7.70
N PHE A 150 -9.96 -1.53 -6.42
CA PHE A 150 -9.17 -2.44 -5.58
C PHE A 150 -9.32 -3.92 -5.97
N ALA A 151 -10.48 -4.34 -6.47
CA ALA A 151 -10.65 -5.66 -7.07
C ALA A 151 -9.74 -5.83 -8.29
N GLY A 152 -9.61 -4.79 -9.12
CA GLY A 152 -8.64 -4.74 -10.21
C GLY A 152 -7.20 -4.90 -9.70
N VAL A 153 -6.81 -4.17 -8.64
CA VAL A 153 -5.48 -4.30 -8.02
C VAL A 153 -5.20 -5.73 -7.56
N LEU A 154 -6.19 -6.41 -6.97
CA LEU A 154 -6.04 -7.81 -6.53
C LEU A 154 -5.75 -8.75 -7.72
N VAL A 155 -6.54 -8.66 -8.79
CA VAL A 155 -6.34 -9.46 -10.01
C VAL A 155 -4.98 -9.14 -10.63
N GLY A 156 -4.61 -7.85 -10.68
CA GLY A 156 -3.33 -7.38 -11.17
C GLY A 156 -2.15 -7.90 -10.35
N ALA A 157 -2.26 -7.98 -9.03
CA ALA A 157 -1.16 -8.43 -8.17
C ALA A 157 -0.78 -9.88 -8.46
N VAL A 158 -1.78 -10.75 -8.70
CA VAL A 158 -1.54 -12.15 -9.10
C VAL A 158 -0.96 -12.22 -10.51
N ALA A 159 -1.53 -11.47 -11.47
CA ALA A 159 -1.09 -11.49 -12.86
C ALA A 159 0.33 -10.93 -13.02
N PHE A 160 0.62 -9.72 -12.53
CA PHE A 160 1.93 -9.09 -12.61
C PHE A 160 2.97 -9.81 -11.76
N GLY A 161 2.60 -10.42 -10.62
CA GLY A 161 3.50 -11.30 -9.88
C GLY A 161 4.03 -12.43 -10.74
N TYR A 162 3.14 -13.22 -11.33
CA TYR A 162 3.53 -14.33 -12.20
C TYR A 162 4.26 -13.88 -13.46
N LEU A 163 3.78 -12.82 -14.12
CA LEU A 163 4.32 -12.36 -15.39
C LEU A 163 5.69 -11.69 -15.23
N SER A 164 5.92 -10.93 -14.15
CA SER A 164 7.19 -10.22 -13.92
C SER A 164 8.35 -11.20 -13.70
N ASP A 165 8.12 -12.31 -13.00
CA ASP A 165 9.12 -13.35 -12.81
C ASP A 165 9.43 -14.11 -14.11
N ARG A 166 8.47 -14.20 -15.04
CA ARG A 166 8.64 -14.92 -16.31
C ARG A 166 9.27 -14.09 -17.42
N PHE A 167 8.81 -12.85 -17.60
CA PHE A 167 9.15 -12.00 -18.74
C PHE A 167 10.15 -10.89 -18.41
N GLY A 168 10.46 -10.71 -17.13
CA GLY A 168 11.39 -9.70 -16.63
C GLY A 168 10.67 -8.52 -16.01
N ARG A 169 11.30 -7.93 -15.00
CA ARG A 169 10.73 -6.87 -14.19
C ARG A 169 10.68 -5.56 -14.95
N ARG A 170 11.75 -5.18 -15.64
CA ARG A 170 11.80 -3.93 -16.41
C ARG A 170 10.76 -3.90 -17.52
N ARG A 171 10.59 -5.00 -18.27
CA ARG A 171 9.63 -5.08 -19.37
C ARG A 171 8.19 -5.01 -18.86
N LEU A 172 7.87 -5.71 -17.79
CA LEU A 172 6.51 -5.65 -17.23
C LEU A 172 6.21 -4.32 -16.56
N LEU A 173 7.21 -3.65 -15.99
CA LEU A 173 7.06 -2.29 -15.48
C LEU A 173 6.73 -1.31 -16.63
N LEU A 174 7.34 -1.47 -17.81
CA LEU A 174 6.98 -0.68 -19.00
C LEU A 174 5.52 -0.93 -19.43
N VAL A 175 5.09 -2.19 -19.46
CA VAL A 175 3.70 -2.55 -19.78
C VAL A 175 2.74 -1.90 -18.78
N ALA A 176 3.07 -1.93 -17.49
CA ALA A 176 2.28 -1.28 -16.45
C ALA A 176 2.18 0.24 -16.69
N TYR A 177 3.29 0.93 -16.97
CA TYR A 177 3.28 2.37 -17.26
C TYR A 177 2.41 2.74 -18.45
N VAL A 178 2.59 2.05 -19.58
CA VAL A 178 1.83 2.31 -20.80
C VAL A 178 0.34 2.04 -20.55
N SER A 179 0.02 0.95 -19.85
CA SER A 179 -1.36 0.58 -19.54
C SER A 179 -2.02 1.62 -18.61
N VAL A 180 -1.34 2.04 -17.54
CA VAL A 180 -1.85 3.09 -16.63
C VAL A 180 -2.06 4.41 -17.38
N LEU A 181 -1.13 4.80 -18.25
CA LEU A 181 -1.26 6.02 -19.03
C LEU A 181 -2.48 5.98 -19.96
N VAL A 182 -2.59 4.93 -20.79
CA VAL A 182 -3.71 4.80 -21.74
C VAL A 182 -5.05 4.68 -21.01
N LEU A 183 -5.13 3.84 -19.99
CA LEU A 183 -6.37 3.60 -19.24
C LEU A 183 -6.77 4.80 -18.37
N GLY A 184 -5.80 5.55 -17.83
CA GLY A 184 -6.04 6.79 -17.10
C GLY A 184 -6.56 7.91 -18.01
N LEU A 185 -5.99 8.06 -19.22
CA LEU A 185 -6.51 8.98 -20.23
C LEU A 185 -7.94 8.59 -20.67
N ALA A 186 -8.19 7.29 -20.90
CA ALA A 186 -9.52 6.79 -21.23
C ALA A 186 -10.53 7.01 -20.09
N SER A 187 -10.08 6.89 -18.83
CA SER A 187 -10.90 7.17 -17.65
C SER A 187 -11.23 8.65 -17.52
N ALA A 188 -10.33 9.56 -17.88
CA ALA A 188 -10.63 11.00 -17.88
C ALA A 188 -11.59 11.40 -19.01
N ALA A 189 -11.51 10.71 -20.16
CA ALA A 189 -12.39 10.89 -21.30
C ALA A 189 -13.73 10.12 -21.18
N SER A 190 -14.02 9.51 -20.03
CA SER A 190 -15.23 8.69 -19.88
C SER A 190 -16.50 9.54 -19.96
N VAL A 191 -17.45 9.08 -20.78
CA VAL A 191 -18.77 9.70 -20.96
C VAL A 191 -19.86 9.06 -20.09
N SER A 192 -19.62 7.84 -19.60
CA SER A 192 -20.57 7.09 -18.76
C SER A 192 -19.89 6.49 -17.53
N TYR A 193 -20.67 6.31 -16.46
CA TYR A 193 -20.20 5.68 -15.23
C TYR A 193 -19.64 4.27 -15.47
N ILE A 194 -20.28 3.48 -16.33
CA ILE A 194 -19.84 2.11 -16.64
C ILE A 194 -18.47 2.14 -17.35
N MET A 195 -18.29 3.04 -18.33
CA MET A 195 -17.01 3.21 -19.00
C MET A 195 -15.91 3.57 -17.99
N PHE A 196 -16.18 4.53 -17.11
CA PHE A 196 -15.27 4.93 -16.05
C PHE A 196 -14.94 3.78 -15.09
N ALA A 197 -15.93 3.04 -14.62
CA ALA A 197 -15.73 1.92 -13.70
C ALA A 197 -14.85 0.83 -14.32
N ILE A 198 -15.08 0.48 -15.59
CA ILE A 198 -14.27 -0.51 -16.32
C ILE A 198 -12.84 -0.01 -16.50
N THR A 199 -12.63 1.20 -17.03
CA THR A 199 -11.28 1.73 -17.27
C THR A 199 -10.50 1.93 -15.97
N ARG A 200 -11.17 2.33 -14.88
CA ARG A 200 -10.57 2.43 -13.55
C ARG A 200 -10.20 1.08 -12.97
N THR A 201 -11.05 0.07 -13.13
CA THR A 201 -10.74 -1.31 -12.72
C THR A 201 -9.50 -1.82 -13.44
N LEU A 202 -9.43 -1.64 -14.76
CA LEU A 202 -8.26 -2.00 -15.56
C LEU A 202 -7.01 -1.20 -15.17
N THR A 203 -7.16 0.07 -14.81
CA THR A 203 -6.06 0.89 -14.29
C THR A 203 -5.55 0.31 -12.95
N GLY A 204 -6.44 -0.18 -12.09
CA GLY A 204 -6.10 -0.91 -10.86
C GLY A 204 -5.27 -2.17 -11.16
N VAL A 205 -5.68 -2.96 -12.17
CA VAL A 205 -4.91 -4.14 -12.63
C VAL A 205 -3.48 -3.73 -13.03
N ALA A 206 -3.34 -2.66 -13.82
CA ALA A 206 -2.03 -2.18 -14.27
C ALA A 206 -1.16 -1.61 -13.14
N LEU A 207 -1.76 -0.86 -12.20
CA LEU A 207 -1.06 -0.27 -11.05
C LEU A 207 -0.49 -1.32 -10.11
N ALA A 208 -1.10 -2.50 -10.01
CA ALA A 208 -0.54 -3.60 -9.24
C ALA A 208 0.88 -3.98 -9.71
N GLY A 209 1.18 -3.79 -11.00
CA GLY A 209 2.52 -3.96 -11.55
C GLY A 209 3.56 -3.07 -10.87
N PHE A 210 3.23 -1.82 -10.52
CA PHE A 210 4.16 -0.94 -9.80
C PHE A 210 4.42 -1.47 -8.39
N THR A 211 3.37 -1.86 -7.66
CA THR A 211 3.49 -2.37 -6.29
C THR A 211 4.34 -3.64 -6.22
N ILE A 212 4.15 -4.56 -7.16
CA ILE A 212 4.81 -5.87 -7.15
C ILE A 212 6.25 -5.80 -7.69
N ILE A 213 6.53 -4.92 -8.66
CA ILE A 213 7.81 -4.93 -9.38
C ILE A 213 8.84 -3.99 -8.77
N VAL A 214 8.43 -2.79 -8.33
CA VAL A 214 9.35 -1.71 -7.96
C VAL A 214 10.21 -2.08 -6.76
N MET A 215 9.59 -2.50 -5.66
CA MET A 215 10.29 -2.83 -4.41
C MET A 215 11.32 -3.98 -4.60
N PRO A 216 10.95 -5.13 -5.19
CA PRO A 216 11.94 -6.19 -5.46
C PRO A 216 13.06 -5.75 -6.42
N LEU A 217 12.76 -4.92 -7.42
CA LEU A 217 13.78 -4.42 -8.35
C LEU A 217 14.79 -3.49 -7.66
N GLU A 218 14.35 -2.67 -6.70
CA GLU A 218 15.25 -1.85 -5.87
C GLU A 218 16.14 -2.72 -4.99
N LEU A 219 15.55 -3.68 -4.26
CA LEU A 219 16.24 -4.51 -3.27
C LEU A 219 17.24 -5.51 -3.87
N GLU A 220 17.05 -5.94 -5.12
CA GLU A 220 17.95 -6.89 -5.78
C GLU A 220 19.27 -6.30 -6.26
N TRP A 221 19.37 -4.98 -6.32
CA TRP A 221 20.64 -4.29 -6.61
C TRP A 221 21.42 -3.94 -5.34
N LEU A 222 20.86 -4.29 -4.18
CA LEU A 222 21.35 -3.88 -2.87
C LEU A 222 21.82 -5.09 -2.06
N ASP A 223 22.94 -4.87 -1.38
CA ASP A 223 23.42 -5.77 -0.34
C ASP A 223 22.45 -5.79 0.87
N VAL A 224 22.36 -6.95 1.52
CA VAL A 224 21.50 -7.29 2.66
C VAL A 224 21.56 -6.24 3.77
N ARG A 225 22.74 -5.69 4.06
CA ARG A 225 22.91 -4.68 5.13
C ARG A 225 22.17 -3.37 4.85
N HIS A 226 22.05 -3.01 3.58
CA HIS A 226 21.50 -1.73 3.13
C HIS A 226 20.04 -1.82 2.70
N ARG A 227 19.49 -3.03 2.55
CA ARG A 227 18.08 -3.27 2.19
C ARG A 227 17.10 -2.55 3.09
N THR A 228 17.35 -2.53 4.41
CA THR A 228 16.47 -1.82 5.36
C THR A 228 16.47 -0.31 5.13
N VAL A 229 17.64 0.29 4.88
CA VAL A 229 17.77 1.74 4.63
C VAL A 229 17.05 2.10 3.34
N ALA A 230 17.30 1.35 2.27
CA ALA A 230 16.69 1.59 0.97
C ALA A 230 15.17 1.33 0.98
N GLY A 231 14.69 0.31 1.69
CA GLY A 231 13.26 0.05 1.84
C GLY A 231 12.51 1.18 2.55
N VAL A 232 13.11 1.74 3.61
CA VAL A 232 12.56 2.93 4.29
C VAL A 232 12.64 4.17 3.40
N LEU A 233 13.76 4.38 2.69
CA LEU A 233 13.88 5.48 1.73
C LEU A 233 12.85 5.37 0.60
N SER A 234 12.60 4.17 0.08
CA SER A 234 11.57 3.94 -0.93
C SER A 234 10.17 4.17 -0.36
N SER A 235 9.93 3.85 0.92
CA SER A 235 8.64 4.15 1.55
C SER A 235 8.41 5.66 1.71
N THR A 236 9.43 6.50 1.87
CA THR A 236 9.22 7.97 1.93
C THR A 236 8.71 8.55 0.61
N PHE A 237 9.06 7.95 -0.54
CA PHE A 237 8.50 8.36 -1.84
C PHE A 237 6.97 8.17 -1.91
N TRP A 238 6.42 7.15 -1.24
CA TRP A 238 4.97 7.02 -1.12
C TRP A 238 4.36 8.20 -0.34
N THR A 239 4.96 8.60 0.78
CA THR A 239 4.49 9.78 1.52
C THR A 239 4.61 11.06 0.70
N GLY A 240 5.70 11.22 -0.04
CA GLY A 240 5.86 12.33 -0.99
C GLY A 240 4.74 12.37 -2.04
N GLY A 241 4.35 11.21 -2.58
CA GLY A 241 3.21 11.11 -3.50
C GLY A 241 1.87 11.41 -2.85
N MET A 242 1.64 11.02 -1.59
CA MET A 242 0.42 11.37 -0.85
C MET A 242 0.33 12.88 -0.59
N MET A 243 1.42 13.52 -0.16
CA MET A 243 1.48 14.97 0.05
C MET A 243 1.29 15.73 -1.28
N LEU A 244 1.90 15.20 -2.36
CA LEU A 244 1.70 15.74 -3.71
C LEU A 244 0.23 15.61 -4.14
N LEU A 245 -0.46 14.52 -3.81
CA LEU A 245 -1.90 14.37 -4.10
C LEU A 245 -2.71 15.47 -3.44
N ALA A 246 -2.46 15.76 -2.17
CA ALA A 246 -3.15 16.81 -1.44
C ALA A 246 -2.95 18.19 -2.10
N LEU A 247 -1.72 18.49 -2.50
CA LEU A 247 -1.39 19.74 -3.20
C LEU A 247 -2.06 19.83 -4.57
N VAL A 248 -1.96 18.78 -5.40
CA VAL A 248 -2.55 18.77 -6.75
C VAL A 248 -4.08 18.81 -6.67
N GLY A 249 -4.69 18.09 -5.72
CA GLY A 249 -6.13 18.14 -5.48
C GLY A 249 -6.61 19.52 -5.04
N TYR A 250 -5.82 20.25 -4.24
CA TYR A 250 -6.15 21.62 -3.85
C TYR A 250 -6.11 22.59 -5.04
N LEU A 251 -5.13 22.43 -5.93
CA LEU A 251 -4.97 23.26 -7.12
C LEU A 251 -5.98 22.92 -8.23
N ILE A 252 -6.34 21.64 -8.38
CA ILE A 252 -7.20 21.13 -9.44
C ILE A 252 -8.44 20.49 -8.82
N ARG A 253 -9.53 21.24 -8.82
CA ARG A 253 -10.81 20.85 -8.20
C ARG A 253 -11.72 20.05 -9.15
N ASP A 254 -11.38 19.98 -10.43
CA ASP A 254 -12.10 19.21 -11.45
C ASP A 254 -11.56 17.78 -11.55
N TRP A 255 -12.43 16.79 -11.34
CA TRP A 255 -12.03 15.38 -11.30
C TRP A 255 -11.34 14.87 -12.57
N ARG A 256 -11.77 15.32 -13.76
CA ARG A 256 -11.17 14.92 -15.05
C ARG A 256 -9.73 15.44 -15.17
N TRP A 257 -9.52 16.72 -14.88
CA TRP A 257 -8.20 17.34 -14.92
C TRP A 257 -7.28 16.80 -13.82
N LEU A 258 -7.81 16.53 -12.64
CA LEU A 258 -7.08 15.92 -11.54
C LEU A 258 -6.58 14.52 -11.92
N LEU A 259 -7.44 13.70 -12.54
CA LEU A 259 -7.08 12.37 -13.03
C LEU A 259 -6.01 12.44 -14.12
N LEU A 260 -6.09 13.40 -15.04
CA LEU A 260 -5.05 13.65 -16.05
C LEU A 260 -3.73 14.06 -15.39
N ALA A 261 -3.75 15.02 -14.47
CA ALA A 261 -2.55 15.52 -13.78
C ALA A 261 -1.81 14.40 -13.02
N VAL A 262 -2.55 13.46 -12.42
CA VAL A 262 -1.98 12.30 -11.74
C VAL A 262 -1.44 11.25 -12.72
N THR A 263 -2.08 11.08 -13.87
CA THR A 263 -1.72 10.04 -14.86
C THR A 263 -0.55 10.47 -15.75
N LEU A 264 -0.47 11.74 -16.17
CA LEU A 264 0.52 12.25 -17.11
C LEU A 264 2.00 12.02 -16.70
N PRO A 265 2.38 12.08 -15.41
CA PRO A 265 3.74 11.73 -14.98
C PRO A 265 4.15 10.29 -15.33
N CYS A 266 3.21 9.38 -15.65
CA CYS A 266 3.54 8.07 -16.21
C CYS A 266 4.30 8.17 -17.52
N ALA A 267 4.06 9.19 -18.35
CA ALA A 267 4.80 9.41 -19.59
C ALA A 267 6.29 9.67 -19.31
N LEU A 268 6.61 10.45 -18.27
CA LEU A 268 7.99 10.66 -17.82
C LEU A 268 8.61 9.35 -17.29
N GLY A 269 7.81 8.50 -16.63
CA GLY A 269 8.22 7.17 -16.19
C GLY A 269 8.55 6.20 -17.33
N ILE A 270 7.81 6.26 -18.44
CA ILE A 270 8.12 5.47 -19.64
C ILE A 270 9.50 5.83 -20.18
N ILE A 271 9.84 7.13 -20.19
CA ILE A 271 11.15 7.61 -20.61
C ILE A 271 12.21 7.19 -19.58
N SER A 272 11.93 7.30 -18.28
CA SER A 272 12.88 6.98 -17.21
C SER A 272 13.32 5.50 -17.22
N LEU A 273 12.47 4.58 -17.67
CA LEU A 273 12.76 3.15 -17.80
C LEU A 273 13.88 2.81 -18.81
N TRP A 274 14.28 3.74 -19.67
CA TRP A 274 15.43 3.55 -20.54
C TRP A 274 16.74 3.44 -19.76
N TRP A 275 16.83 4.10 -18.60
CA TRP A 275 18.01 4.08 -17.73
C TRP A 275 17.93 3.03 -16.63
N VAL A 276 16.75 2.45 -16.37
CA VAL A 276 16.58 1.42 -15.34
C VAL A 276 17.17 0.10 -15.84
N PRO A 277 18.14 -0.50 -15.11
CA PRO A 277 18.68 -1.81 -15.45
C PRO A 277 17.67 -2.92 -15.10
N GLU A 278 17.71 -4.03 -15.84
CA GLU A 278 16.97 -5.23 -15.46
C GLU A 278 17.64 -5.90 -14.26
N SER A 279 16.90 -6.67 -13.45
CA SER A 279 17.48 -7.40 -12.32
C SER A 279 18.63 -8.33 -12.74
N ALA A 280 19.80 -8.16 -12.13
CA ALA A 280 20.95 -9.06 -12.32
C ALA A 280 20.60 -10.49 -11.89
N ARG A 281 19.89 -10.65 -10.77
CA ARG A 281 19.45 -11.95 -10.26
C ARG A 281 18.53 -12.66 -11.24
N TRP A 282 17.54 -11.94 -11.77
CA TRP A 282 16.61 -12.47 -12.76
C TRP A 282 17.34 -12.88 -14.06
N LEU A 283 18.31 -12.09 -14.52
CA LEU A 283 19.10 -12.45 -15.70
C LEU A 283 19.89 -13.75 -15.48
N LEU A 284 20.47 -13.96 -14.29
CA LEU A 284 21.18 -15.18 -13.94
C LEU A 284 20.25 -16.40 -13.85
N THR A 285 19.05 -16.26 -13.25
CA THR A 285 18.06 -17.35 -13.18
C THR A 285 17.49 -17.72 -14.55
N GLN A 286 17.34 -16.76 -15.47
CA GLN A 286 16.98 -17.04 -16.87
C GLN A 286 18.16 -17.52 -17.72
N GLY A 287 19.38 -17.49 -17.18
CA GLY A 287 20.57 -17.94 -17.87
C GLY A 287 21.20 -16.98 -18.86
N ARG A 288 20.76 -15.72 -18.84
CA ARG A 288 21.28 -14.63 -19.68
C ARG A 288 22.54 -14.04 -19.04
N VAL A 289 23.56 -14.88 -18.87
CA VAL A 289 24.79 -14.54 -18.12
C VAL A 289 25.55 -13.37 -18.75
N ALA A 290 25.62 -13.32 -20.09
CA ALA A 290 26.31 -12.24 -20.80
C ALA A 290 25.70 -10.86 -20.52
N GLU A 291 24.37 -10.78 -20.44
CA GLU A 291 23.70 -9.52 -20.11
C GLU A 291 23.87 -9.15 -18.64
N ALA A 292 23.79 -10.13 -17.73
CA ALA A 292 24.05 -9.91 -16.32
C ALA A 292 25.48 -9.35 -16.10
N HIS A 293 26.46 -9.92 -16.80
CA HIS A 293 27.85 -9.45 -16.77
C HIS A 293 27.98 -7.98 -17.16
N VAL A 294 27.34 -7.55 -18.27
CA VAL A 294 27.37 -6.15 -18.72
C VAL A 294 26.84 -5.20 -17.64
N TYR A 295 25.71 -5.53 -17.00
CA TYR A 295 25.15 -4.68 -15.95
C TYR A 295 26.01 -4.67 -14.68
N LEU A 296 26.57 -5.81 -14.28
CA LEU A 296 27.42 -5.92 -13.10
C LEU A 296 28.75 -5.18 -13.27
N VAL A 297 29.39 -5.28 -14.44
CA VAL A 297 30.59 -4.51 -14.79
C VAL A 297 30.28 -3.01 -14.78
N ARG A 298 29.12 -2.59 -15.31
CA ARG A 298 28.69 -1.19 -15.27
C ARG A 298 28.48 -0.71 -13.83
N CYS A 299 27.88 -1.55 -12.98
CA CYS A 299 27.71 -1.27 -11.56
C CYS A 299 29.06 -1.10 -10.86
N ALA A 300 30.01 -2.02 -11.08
CA ALA A 300 31.35 -1.95 -10.49
C ALA A 300 32.11 -0.69 -10.90
N ARG A 301 32.06 -0.34 -12.20
CA ARG A 301 32.68 0.90 -12.73
C ARG A 301 32.11 2.15 -12.09
N LEU A 302 30.78 2.25 -11.98
CA LEU A 302 30.12 3.41 -11.37
C LEU A 302 30.33 3.51 -9.87
N ASN A 303 30.56 2.37 -9.19
CA ASN A 303 30.90 2.32 -7.78
C ASN A 303 32.41 2.47 -7.52
N GLY A 304 33.22 2.66 -8.57
CA GLY A 304 34.67 2.83 -8.45
C GLY A 304 35.42 1.60 -7.93
N ARG A 305 34.84 0.40 -8.09
CA ARG A 305 35.46 -0.86 -7.65
C ARG A 305 36.36 -1.43 -8.74
N PRO A 306 37.57 -1.92 -8.39
CA PRO A 306 38.41 -2.62 -9.36
C PRO A 306 37.68 -3.87 -9.83
N LEU A 307 37.64 -4.09 -11.14
CA LEU A 307 37.08 -5.30 -11.72
C LEU A 307 38.03 -6.45 -11.36
N SER A 308 37.67 -7.28 -10.38
CA SER A 308 38.40 -8.52 -10.16
C SER A 308 38.22 -9.40 -11.40
N GLU A 309 39.33 -9.80 -12.05
CA GLU A 309 39.24 -10.64 -13.25
C GLU A 309 38.60 -12.00 -12.94
N ASP A 310 38.72 -12.50 -11.71
CA ASP A 310 38.21 -13.80 -11.29
C ASP A 310 36.73 -13.77 -10.85
N GLY A 311 36.30 -12.78 -10.06
CA GLY A 311 34.96 -12.73 -9.43
C GLY A 311 33.84 -12.33 -10.39
N LEU A 312 34.15 -11.47 -11.35
CA LEU A 312 33.24 -11.04 -12.42
C LEU A 312 33.45 -11.80 -13.74
N SER A 313 34.32 -12.81 -13.77
CA SER A 313 34.49 -13.66 -14.96
C SER A 313 33.17 -14.30 -15.37
N GLN A 314 32.97 -14.48 -16.67
CA GLN A 314 31.77 -15.13 -17.19
C GLN A 314 31.61 -16.57 -16.65
N GLU A 315 32.74 -17.23 -16.33
CA GLU A 315 32.76 -18.53 -15.67
C GLU A 315 32.25 -18.46 -14.23
N ALA A 316 32.71 -17.50 -13.42
CA ALA A 316 32.20 -17.30 -12.06
C ALA A 316 30.69 -17.01 -12.06
N LEU A 317 30.22 -16.12 -12.93
CA LEU A 317 28.78 -15.82 -13.04
C LEU A 317 27.97 -17.04 -13.51
N SER A 318 28.54 -17.88 -14.39
CA SER A 318 27.87 -19.11 -14.81
C SER A 318 27.71 -20.13 -13.68
N LYS A 319 28.69 -20.23 -12.76
CA LYS A 319 28.58 -21.03 -11.54
C LYS A 319 27.48 -20.50 -10.61
N VAL A 320 27.42 -19.18 -10.41
CA VAL A 320 26.34 -18.53 -9.64
C VAL A 320 24.98 -18.78 -10.30
N ALA A 321 24.88 -18.64 -11.62
CA ALA A 321 23.66 -18.91 -12.38
C ALA A 321 23.22 -20.38 -12.28
N ALA A 322 24.16 -21.34 -12.26
CA ALA A 322 23.83 -22.75 -12.07
C ALA A 322 23.22 -23.02 -10.69
N GLY A 323 23.75 -22.38 -9.63
CA GLY A 323 23.19 -22.43 -8.29
C GLY A 323 21.76 -21.84 -8.22
N GLU A 324 21.54 -20.69 -8.88
CA GLU A 324 20.22 -20.05 -8.91
C GLU A 324 19.21 -20.81 -9.80
N ARG A 325 19.65 -21.47 -10.88
CA ARG A 325 18.79 -22.29 -11.77
C ARG A 325 18.38 -23.63 -11.18
N GLY A 326 19.18 -24.20 -10.27
CA GLY A 326 18.88 -25.46 -9.59
C GLY A 326 17.61 -25.41 -8.75
N VAL A 327 17.09 -24.20 -8.47
CA VAL A 327 15.85 -24.01 -7.74
C VAL A 327 14.66 -24.04 -8.68
N ARG A 328 13.87 -25.10 -8.52
CA ARG A 328 12.62 -25.34 -9.23
C ARG A 328 11.73 -24.10 -9.15
N ARG A 329 11.17 -23.65 -10.28
CA ARG A 329 10.26 -22.50 -10.35
C ARG A 329 9.07 -22.75 -9.39
N PRO A 330 8.99 -22.05 -8.25
CA PRO A 330 7.96 -22.32 -7.26
C PRO A 330 6.61 -21.84 -7.80
N SER A 331 5.58 -22.67 -7.65
CA SER A 331 4.20 -22.25 -7.87
C SER A 331 3.62 -21.61 -6.61
N TYR A 332 2.61 -20.74 -6.73
CA TYR A 332 1.89 -20.20 -5.56
C TYR A 332 1.35 -21.31 -4.64
N LEU A 333 1.05 -22.49 -5.20
CA LEU A 333 0.61 -23.66 -4.44
C LEU A 333 1.72 -24.26 -3.55
N ASP A 334 2.99 -24.06 -3.89
CA ASP A 334 4.11 -24.56 -3.09
C ASP A 334 4.22 -23.82 -1.74
N LEU A 335 3.67 -22.61 -1.66
CA LEU A 335 3.58 -21.83 -0.41
C LEU A 335 2.76 -22.55 0.67
N PHE A 336 1.74 -23.29 0.23
CA PHE A 336 0.84 -24.04 1.11
C PHE A 336 1.23 -25.52 1.24
N ARG A 337 2.30 -25.96 0.57
CA ARG A 337 2.67 -27.37 0.49
C ARG A 337 3.36 -27.88 1.75
N THR A 338 4.23 -27.07 2.36
CA THR A 338 4.91 -27.44 3.60
C THR A 338 4.21 -26.81 4.81
N PRO A 339 4.02 -27.55 5.92
CA PRO A 339 3.23 -27.08 7.07
C PRO A 339 3.83 -25.83 7.72
N ARG A 340 5.17 -25.74 7.78
CA ARG A 340 5.88 -24.58 8.31
C ARG A 340 5.68 -23.33 7.45
N LEU A 341 5.82 -23.45 6.13
CA LEU A 341 5.62 -22.32 5.20
C LEU A 341 4.15 -21.90 5.14
N ARG A 342 3.22 -22.86 5.22
CA ARG A 342 1.78 -22.60 5.33
C ARG A 342 1.45 -21.76 6.56
N TYR A 343 1.97 -22.15 7.73
CA TYR A 343 1.75 -21.39 8.97
C TYR A 343 2.29 -19.96 8.86
N ILE A 344 3.53 -19.80 8.37
CA ILE A 344 4.15 -18.49 8.15
C ILE A 344 3.31 -17.64 7.19
N SER A 345 2.85 -18.22 6.09
CA SER A 345 2.08 -17.53 5.07
C SER A 345 0.71 -17.08 5.59
N LEU A 346 0.01 -17.94 6.34
CA LEU A 346 -1.26 -17.59 6.98
C LEU A 346 -1.09 -16.45 7.99
N CYS A 347 -0.06 -16.50 8.83
CA CYS A 347 0.24 -15.40 9.76
C CYS A 347 0.54 -14.09 9.00
N CYS A 348 1.30 -14.14 7.91
CA CYS A 348 1.55 -12.99 7.06
C CYS A 348 0.27 -12.45 6.43
N MET A 349 -0.64 -13.31 5.95
CA MET A 349 -1.91 -12.87 5.37
C MET A 349 -2.77 -12.13 6.38
N VAL A 350 -2.89 -12.65 7.61
CA VAL A 350 -3.65 -11.99 8.70
C VAL A 350 -3.00 -10.66 9.09
N MET A 351 -1.67 -10.62 9.21
CA MET A 351 -0.94 -9.40 9.50
C MET A 351 -1.14 -8.33 8.41
N TRP A 352 -0.97 -8.71 7.14
CA TRP A 352 -1.19 -7.82 6.01
C TRP A 352 -2.63 -7.34 5.93
N PHE A 353 -3.61 -8.19 6.23
CA PHE A 353 -5.00 -7.79 6.29
C PHE A 353 -5.22 -6.68 7.33
N GLY A 354 -4.76 -6.86 8.57
CA GLY A 354 -4.91 -5.83 9.62
C GLY A 354 -4.17 -4.52 9.30
N VAL A 355 -2.98 -4.63 8.70
CA VAL A 355 -2.19 -3.47 8.25
C VAL A 355 -2.92 -2.71 7.13
N ASN A 356 -3.42 -3.39 6.09
CA ASN A 356 -4.18 -2.75 5.02
C ASN A 356 -5.50 -2.17 5.50
N PHE A 357 -6.22 -2.89 6.36
CA PHE A 357 -7.50 -2.47 6.91
C PHE A 357 -7.36 -1.18 7.73
N SER A 358 -6.38 -1.13 8.65
CA SER A 358 -6.13 0.09 9.43
C SER A 358 -5.65 1.26 8.55
N TYR A 359 -4.76 0.99 7.60
CA TYR A 359 -4.18 2.04 6.76
C TYR A 359 -5.21 2.68 5.83
N TYR A 360 -5.88 1.87 5.01
CA TYR A 360 -6.86 2.37 4.04
C TYR A 360 -8.18 2.77 4.69
N GLY A 361 -8.55 2.14 5.81
CA GLY A 361 -9.72 2.55 6.60
C GLY A 361 -9.59 4.00 7.05
N LEU A 362 -8.44 4.37 7.63
CA LEU A 362 -8.17 5.76 8.01
C LEU A 362 -7.95 6.68 6.80
N SER A 363 -7.22 6.22 5.79
CA SER A 363 -6.86 7.06 4.64
C SER A 363 -8.07 7.43 3.78
N LEU A 364 -9.08 6.56 3.69
CA LEU A 364 -10.26 6.79 2.85
C LEU A 364 -11.39 7.49 3.62
N ASP A 365 -11.42 7.41 4.96
CA ASP A 365 -12.43 8.04 5.81
C ASP A 365 -12.02 9.46 6.25
N VAL A 366 -11.80 10.34 5.27
CA VAL A 366 -11.26 11.69 5.50
C VAL A 366 -12.34 12.66 6.02
N SER A 367 -13.61 12.39 5.75
CA SER A 367 -14.74 13.28 6.06
C SER A 367 -15.13 13.31 7.55
N GLY A 368 -14.71 12.31 8.35
CA GLY A 368 -15.12 12.18 9.76
C GLY A 368 -14.40 13.14 10.73
N LEU A 369 -13.34 13.84 10.29
CA LEU A 369 -12.45 14.60 11.17
C LEU A 369 -12.79 16.10 11.29
N GLY A 370 -13.87 16.58 10.66
CA GLY A 370 -14.32 17.98 10.74
C GLY A 370 -13.37 19.01 10.10
N LEU A 371 -12.30 18.55 9.45
CA LEU A 371 -11.36 19.35 8.67
C LEU A 371 -11.62 19.17 7.17
N ASN A 372 -11.30 20.20 6.37
CA ASN A 372 -11.35 20.10 4.91
C ASN A 372 -10.49 18.94 4.41
N VAL A 373 -10.96 18.26 3.36
CA VAL A 373 -10.36 17.02 2.83
C VAL A 373 -8.86 17.20 2.52
N TYR A 374 -8.49 18.35 1.95
CA TYR A 374 -7.11 18.70 1.60
C TYR A 374 -6.18 18.79 2.82
N HIS A 375 -6.64 19.42 3.90
CA HIS A 375 -5.83 19.62 5.11
C HIS A 375 -5.61 18.30 5.83
N THR A 376 -6.66 17.49 5.95
CA THR A 376 -6.59 16.16 6.56
C THR A 376 -5.61 15.26 5.79
N GLN A 377 -5.68 15.26 4.46
CA GLN A 377 -4.77 14.47 3.63
C GLN A 377 -3.31 14.93 3.76
N LEU A 378 -3.07 16.24 3.85
CA LEU A 378 -1.72 16.78 4.08
C LEU A 378 -1.19 16.38 5.47
N LEU A 379 -2.01 16.49 6.53
CA LEU A 379 -1.65 16.08 7.88
C LEU A 379 -1.32 14.59 7.96
N PHE A 380 -2.11 13.75 7.28
CA PHE A 380 -1.83 12.32 7.14
C PHE A 380 -0.50 12.07 6.43
N GLY A 381 -0.16 12.83 5.39
CA GLY A 381 1.16 12.73 4.76
C GLY A 381 2.30 13.15 5.71
N VAL A 382 2.15 14.28 6.40
CA VAL A 382 3.21 14.81 7.28
C VAL A 382 3.53 13.87 8.44
N VAL A 383 2.53 13.24 9.05
CA VAL A 383 2.74 12.32 10.19
C VAL A 383 3.44 11.00 9.79
N GLU A 384 3.36 10.59 8.52
CA GLU A 384 4.03 9.37 8.05
C GLU A 384 5.56 9.49 8.07
N LEU A 385 6.12 10.68 7.86
CA LEU A 385 7.57 10.91 7.85
C LEU A 385 8.24 10.63 9.21
N PRO A 386 7.81 11.24 10.33
CA PRO A 386 8.38 10.92 11.65
C PRO A 386 8.08 9.47 12.06
N ALA A 387 6.93 8.91 11.68
CA ALA A 387 6.62 7.50 11.94
C ALA A 387 7.61 6.55 11.23
N LYS A 388 7.99 6.84 9.99
CA LYS A 388 9.01 6.07 9.24
C LYS A 388 10.40 6.16 9.87
N LEU A 389 10.79 7.34 10.33
CA LEU A 389 12.05 7.53 11.05
C LEU A 389 12.05 6.74 12.37
N LEU A 390 10.93 6.75 13.10
CA LEU A 390 10.75 5.96 14.32
C LEU A 390 10.86 4.46 14.03
N VAL A 391 10.22 3.95 12.98
CA VAL A 391 10.34 2.55 12.54
C VAL A 391 11.79 2.19 12.24
N TYR A 392 12.52 3.04 11.52
CA TYR A 392 13.91 2.81 11.19
C TYR A 392 14.79 2.60 12.44
N VAL A 393 14.58 3.42 13.48
CA VAL A 393 15.29 3.29 14.77
C VAL A 393 14.84 2.02 15.51
N LEU A 394 13.53 1.78 15.62
CA LEU A 394 12.98 0.66 16.38
C LEU A 394 13.34 -0.70 15.77
N VAL A 395 13.32 -0.83 14.44
CA VAL A 395 13.71 -2.07 13.76
C VAL A 395 15.16 -2.43 14.05
N ARG A 396 16.05 -1.44 14.20
CA ARG A 396 17.48 -1.64 14.51
C ARG A 396 17.75 -2.01 15.96
N HIS A 397 17.00 -1.44 16.91
CA HIS A 397 17.26 -1.64 18.34
C HIS A 397 16.38 -2.72 19.00
N VAL A 398 15.09 -2.74 18.67
CA VAL A 398 14.08 -3.60 19.32
C VAL A 398 13.80 -4.86 18.49
N GLY A 399 14.07 -4.80 17.18
CA GLY A 399 13.87 -5.89 16.24
C GLY A 399 12.48 -5.90 15.60
N ARG A 400 12.40 -6.52 14.40
CA ARG A 400 11.24 -6.41 13.50
C ARG A 400 9.88 -6.81 14.12
N ARG A 401 9.82 -7.94 14.84
CA ARG A 401 8.57 -8.50 15.36
C ARG A 401 7.93 -7.61 16.42
N LEU A 402 8.74 -7.12 17.35
CA LEU A 402 8.28 -6.23 18.41
C LEU A 402 7.88 -4.87 17.85
N THR A 403 8.61 -4.34 16.85
CA THR A 403 8.20 -3.13 16.15
C THR A 403 6.84 -3.30 15.46
N GLN A 404 6.62 -4.40 14.73
CA GLN A 404 5.33 -4.67 14.07
C GLN A 404 4.17 -4.72 15.07
N ALA A 405 4.33 -5.47 16.17
CA ALA A 405 3.31 -5.59 17.21
C ALA A 405 3.05 -4.25 17.90
N GLY A 406 4.12 -3.51 18.26
CA GLY A 406 4.01 -2.21 18.92
C GLY A 406 3.31 -1.15 18.05
N MET A 407 3.58 -1.13 16.74
CA MET A 407 2.93 -0.19 15.82
C MET A 407 1.43 -0.49 15.65
N LEU A 408 1.06 -1.77 15.52
CA LEU A 408 -0.36 -2.16 15.44
C LEU A 408 -1.11 -1.88 16.75
N LEU A 409 -0.50 -2.19 17.90
CA LEU A 409 -1.07 -1.87 19.22
C LEU A 409 -1.19 -0.35 19.42
N GLY A 410 -0.18 0.42 19.03
CA GLY A 410 -0.23 1.89 19.11
C GLY A 410 -1.35 2.49 18.26
N SER A 411 -1.54 1.97 17.04
CA SER A 411 -2.66 2.37 16.19
C SER A 411 -4.01 2.00 16.83
N ALA A 412 -4.17 0.78 17.34
CA ALA A 412 -5.39 0.35 18.02
C ALA A 412 -5.70 1.18 19.28
N LEU A 413 -4.70 1.51 20.09
CA LEU A 413 -4.86 2.35 21.28
C LEU A 413 -5.24 3.78 20.92
N ALA A 414 -4.58 4.39 19.93
CA ALA A 414 -4.89 5.75 19.52
C ALA A 414 -6.33 5.87 18.99
N LEU A 415 -6.77 4.92 18.16
CA LEU A 415 -8.13 4.89 17.64
C LEU A 415 -9.17 4.53 18.72
N GLY A 416 -8.87 3.55 19.58
CA GLY A 416 -9.74 3.15 20.68
C GLY A 416 -9.99 4.28 21.68
N LEU A 417 -8.95 5.06 22.02
CA LEU A 417 -9.09 6.26 22.85
C LEU A 417 -9.92 7.35 22.17
N GLY A 418 -9.80 7.49 20.84
CA GLY A 418 -10.61 8.42 20.06
C GLY A 418 -12.10 8.07 20.10
N LEU A 419 -12.44 6.78 20.02
CA LEU A 419 -13.82 6.29 20.13
C LEU A 419 -14.42 6.51 21.52
N LEU A 420 -13.63 6.38 22.58
CA LEU A 420 -14.10 6.57 23.96
C LEU A 420 -14.32 8.04 24.33
N ALA A 421 -13.65 8.97 23.64
CA ALA A 421 -13.74 10.40 23.89
C ALA A 421 -14.86 11.10 23.11
N SER A 422 -15.75 10.35 22.45
CA SER A 422 -16.65 10.81 21.38
C SER A 422 -17.80 11.73 21.77
N SER A 423 -17.82 12.34 22.96
CA SER A 423 -18.93 13.25 23.32
C SER A 423 -18.80 14.65 22.69
N GLU A 424 -17.58 15.09 22.32
CA GLU A 424 -17.37 16.29 21.50
C GLU A 424 -16.11 16.10 20.64
N VAL A 425 -16.24 16.18 19.30
CA VAL A 425 -15.11 16.14 18.34
C VAL A 425 -14.28 17.42 18.45
N GLY A 426 -13.54 17.56 19.54
CA GLY A 426 -12.53 18.60 19.74
C GLY A 426 -11.19 18.28 19.05
N SER A 427 -10.26 19.23 19.08
CA SER A 427 -8.91 19.12 18.49
C SER A 427 -8.13 17.86 18.92
N TRP A 428 -8.46 17.28 20.08
CA TRP A 428 -7.86 16.04 20.58
C TRP A 428 -8.24 14.79 19.76
N GLY A 429 -9.46 14.70 19.25
CA GLY A 429 -9.91 13.58 18.41
C GLY A 429 -9.14 13.50 17.10
N VAL A 430 -8.91 14.66 16.47
CA VAL A 430 -8.07 14.78 15.27
C VAL A 430 -6.62 14.39 15.57
N ALA A 431 -6.06 14.86 16.69
CA ALA A 431 -4.70 14.50 17.09
C ALA A 431 -4.52 12.98 17.26
N LEU A 432 -5.48 12.31 17.92
CA LEU A 432 -5.48 10.86 18.09
C LEU A 432 -5.61 10.12 16.75
N ALA A 433 -6.47 10.57 15.84
CA ALA A 433 -6.62 9.98 14.52
C ALA A 433 -5.34 10.10 13.68
N VAL A 434 -4.72 11.29 13.67
CA VAL A 434 -3.44 11.55 12.98
C VAL A 434 -2.32 10.68 13.58
N MET A 435 -2.27 10.55 14.90
CA MET A 435 -1.29 9.69 15.57
C MET A 435 -1.51 8.20 15.26
N GLY A 436 -2.77 7.75 15.26
CA GLY A 436 -3.18 6.40 14.86
C GLY A 436 -2.83 6.08 13.40
N LYS A 437 -2.96 7.08 12.51
CA LYS A 437 -2.51 7.01 11.11
C LYS A 437 -1.01 6.83 10.99
N GLY A 438 -0.23 7.61 11.75
CA GLY A 438 1.24 7.47 11.80
C GLY A 438 1.68 6.07 12.24
N PHE A 439 1.09 5.54 13.31
CA PHE A 439 1.37 4.18 13.76
C PHE A 439 0.96 3.11 12.75
N SER A 440 -0.18 3.28 12.08
CA SER A 440 -0.63 2.38 11.01
C SER A 440 0.37 2.35 9.84
N GLU A 441 0.89 3.50 9.41
CA GLU A 441 1.95 3.54 8.39
C GLU A 441 3.26 2.90 8.88
N GLY A 442 3.58 3.09 10.17
CA GLY A 442 4.74 2.43 10.77
C GLY A 442 4.63 0.90 10.69
N ALA A 443 3.43 0.35 10.91
CA ALA A 443 3.12 -1.07 10.72
C ALA A 443 3.19 -1.48 9.25
N PHE A 444 2.80 -0.61 8.31
CA PHE A 444 2.88 -0.86 6.86
C PHE A 444 4.33 -0.95 6.37
N THR A 445 5.17 0.00 6.77
CA THR A 445 6.61 0.02 6.44
C THR A 445 7.32 -1.21 7.02
N THR A 446 7.02 -1.56 8.28
CA THR A 446 7.62 -2.73 8.93
C THR A 446 7.15 -4.05 8.29
N ALA A 447 5.89 -4.14 7.85
CA ALA A 447 5.34 -5.31 7.17
C ALA A 447 6.05 -5.61 5.84
N TYR A 448 6.38 -4.60 5.04
CA TYR A 448 7.16 -4.79 3.82
C TYR A 448 8.56 -5.35 4.09
N LEU A 449 9.28 -4.74 5.04
CA LEU A 449 10.61 -5.20 5.44
C LEU A 449 10.55 -6.64 5.95
N PHE A 450 9.63 -6.92 6.88
CA PHE A 450 9.45 -8.24 7.46
C PHE A 450 9.13 -9.29 6.39
N THR A 451 8.25 -8.98 5.45
CA THR A 451 7.85 -9.89 4.37
C THR A 451 9.02 -10.20 3.42
N SER A 452 9.82 -9.18 3.08
CA SER A 452 10.98 -9.36 2.19
C SER A 452 12.10 -10.21 2.79
N GLU A 453 12.17 -10.30 4.12
CA GLU A 453 13.17 -11.09 4.85
C GLU A 453 12.64 -12.48 5.26
N LEU A 454 11.34 -12.60 5.52
CA LEU A 454 10.71 -13.80 6.05
C LEU A 454 10.45 -14.85 4.98
N TYR A 455 9.98 -14.42 3.81
CA TYR A 455 9.97 -15.32 2.68
C TYR A 455 11.42 -15.51 2.29
N PRO A 456 11.97 -16.72 2.41
CA PRO A 456 13.26 -16.97 1.85
C PRO A 456 13.10 -16.64 0.36
N THR A 457 13.80 -15.62 -0.14
CA THR A 457 14.31 -15.77 -1.50
C THR A 457 15.01 -17.11 -1.44
N VAL A 458 14.50 -18.10 -2.17
CA VAL A 458 14.58 -19.55 -1.89
C VAL A 458 16.03 -20.11 -1.95
N LEU A 459 17.06 -19.26 -1.79
CA LEU A 459 18.47 -19.48 -2.10
C LEU A 459 19.47 -18.84 -1.13
N SER A 460 19.04 -18.06 -0.13
CA SER A 460 19.98 -17.65 0.92
C SER A 460 20.11 -18.80 1.93
N ALA A 461 21.15 -19.62 1.74
CA ALA A 461 21.61 -20.73 2.56
C ALA A 461 20.90 -22.11 2.40
N VAL A 462 21.05 -22.72 1.23
CA VAL A 462 21.64 -24.08 1.24
C VAL A 462 23.12 -23.87 1.00
N GLN A 463 23.84 -23.55 2.07
CA GLN A 463 25.25 -23.84 2.12
C GLN A 463 25.28 -25.37 2.19
N PRO A 464 25.79 -26.10 1.18
CA PRO A 464 26.24 -27.45 1.46
C PRO A 464 27.41 -27.22 2.41
N SER A 465 27.20 -27.47 3.70
CA SER A 465 28.32 -27.85 4.54
C SER A 465 28.91 -29.10 3.90
N GLY A 466 29.87 -28.90 2.98
CA GLY A 466 30.86 -29.89 2.61
C GLY A 466 31.41 -30.46 3.92
N GLY A 467 31.40 -31.77 4.07
CA GLY A 467 32.45 -32.52 3.40
C GLY A 467 33.73 -32.28 4.20
N ARG A 468 33.80 -32.87 5.39
CA ARG A 468 35.08 -33.36 5.90
C ARG A 468 35.09 -34.84 5.60
N ASP A 469 35.80 -35.18 4.54
CA ASP A 469 36.26 -36.53 4.23
C ASP A 469 36.95 -37.13 5.46
N VAL A 470 36.64 -38.39 5.79
CA VAL A 470 37.69 -39.41 5.94
C VAL A 470 37.12 -40.72 5.38
N GLN A 471 37.82 -41.18 4.36
CA GLN A 471 37.75 -42.43 3.64
C GLN A 471 38.30 -43.58 4.51
N GLU A 472 37.61 -44.72 4.61
CA GLU A 472 38.22 -46.06 4.50
C GLU A 472 37.17 -47.20 4.55
N THR A 473 37.18 -48.01 3.48
CA THR A 473 36.96 -49.47 3.37
C THR A 473 35.97 -50.20 4.29
N GLY A 474 34.98 -50.91 3.70
CA GLY A 474 34.16 -51.94 4.37
C GLY A 474 34.91 -53.26 4.62
N PRO A 475 34.26 -54.44 4.82
CA PRO A 475 32.84 -54.72 5.09
C PRO A 475 32.64 -55.61 6.36
N GLY A 476 31.38 -55.78 6.83
CA GLY A 476 30.97 -57.01 7.53
C GLY A 476 30.25 -56.87 8.88
N LEU A 477 29.20 -57.71 9.01
CA LEU A 477 28.76 -58.45 10.20
C LEU A 477 27.98 -57.73 11.34
N SER A 478 26.68 -58.06 11.37
CA SER A 478 25.90 -58.65 12.48
C SER A 478 25.90 -58.03 13.89
N GLY A 479 24.69 -57.97 14.48
CA GLY A 479 24.46 -58.13 15.94
C GLY A 479 24.13 -56.82 16.67
N LEU A 480 22.87 -56.61 17.08
CA LEU A 480 22.27 -57.02 18.36
C LEU A 480 22.68 -56.15 19.59
N ARG A 481 21.64 -55.58 20.19
CA ARG A 481 21.41 -55.28 21.63
C ARG A 481 22.21 -54.15 22.31
N GLY A 482 21.46 -53.42 23.13
CA GLY A 482 21.86 -53.18 24.51
C GLY A 482 22.12 -51.72 24.90
N ARG A 483 21.07 -51.05 25.38
CA ARG A 483 21.14 -50.13 26.53
C ARG A 483 21.57 -50.92 27.80
N PRO A 484 21.86 -50.32 28.99
CA PRO A 484 21.89 -48.90 29.41
C PRO A 484 23.02 -48.53 30.44
N SER A 485 22.92 -47.31 31.01
CA SER A 485 23.22 -46.94 32.43
C SER A 485 24.64 -46.43 32.80
N THR A 486 24.80 -45.12 33.10
CA THR A 486 25.04 -44.48 34.43
C THR A 486 26.45 -44.72 35.00
N GLU A 487 27.31 -43.72 35.31
CA GLU A 487 27.31 -42.90 36.54
C GLU A 487 28.56 -41.97 36.59
N VAL A 488 28.42 -40.80 37.26
CA VAL A 488 29.34 -40.12 38.21
C VAL A 488 30.71 -39.59 37.71
N LEU A 489 30.96 -38.27 37.54
CA LEU A 489 31.27 -37.17 38.51
C LEU A 489 32.51 -37.36 39.40
N GLN A 490 33.61 -36.63 39.13
CA GLN A 490 34.26 -35.67 40.08
C GLN A 490 35.67 -35.18 39.65
N GLN A 491 35.85 -33.85 39.80
CA GLN A 491 37.03 -33.10 40.33
C GLN A 491 38.39 -33.19 39.60
N GLY A 492 39.21 -32.13 39.47
CA GLY A 492 39.23 -30.74 39.95
C GLY A 492 40.32 -29.99 39.15
N LEU A 493 40.11 -28.72 38.81
CA LEU A 493 40.54 -27.49 39.52
C LEU A 493 42.02 -27.09 39.33
N GLY A 494 42.20 -25.86 38.84
CA GLY A 494 43.44 -25.07 38.74
C GLY A 494 43.59 -24.48 37.33
N GLU A 495 43.67 -23.18 37.06
CA GLU A 495 43.73 -21.98 37.90
C GLU A 495 43.43 -20.76 36.99
N GLN A 496 42.84 -19.71 37.56
CA GLN A 496 42.35 -18.51 36.88
C GLN A 496 43.47 -17.52 36.51
N LYS A 497 43.22 -16.74 35.44
CA LYS A 497 43.58 -15.30 35.41
C LYS A 497 42.72 -14.51 34.40
N GLY A 498 41.97 -13.52 34.92
CA GLY A 498 41.72 -12.24 34.20
C GLY A 498 40.31 -11.87 33.70
N ARG A 499 39.38 -11.57 34.62
CA ARG A 499 38.29 -10.51 34.68
C ARG A 499 37.73 -9.84 33.39
N PRO A 500 36.54 -9.18 33.46
CA PRO A 500 35.27 -9.59 34.06
C PRO A 500 34.06 -9.41 33.09
N ALA A 501 32.94 -9.99 33.50
CA ALA A 501 31.66 -10.08 32.84
C ALA A 501 30.79 -8.81 32.90
N GLN A 502 29.86 -8.71 31.94
CA GLN A 502 28.43 -8.39 32.09
C GLN A 502 27.79 -8.46 30.68
N SER A 503 27.45 -9.63 30.15
CA SER A 503 26.14 -10.31 30.30
C SER A 503 24.93 -9.36 30.40
N TRP A 504 24.22 -9.18 29.29
CA TRP A 504 22.76 -9.20 29.32
C TRP A 504 22.29 -10.39 28.49
N SER A 505 21.52 -11.22 29.18
CA SER A 505 21.11 -12.55 28.81
C SER A 505 20.09 -12.54 27.69
N CYS A 506 20.35 -13.41 26.72
CA CYS A 506 19.40 -13.86 25.71
C CYS A 506 18.32 -14.70 26.41
N HIS A 507 17.29 -14.05 26.94
CA HIS A 507 16.07 -14.66 27.46
C HIS A 507 14.92 -14.42 26.48
N GLN A 508 14.96 -15.02 25.27
CA GLN A 508 13.76 -15.14 24.42
C GLN A 508 13.78 -16.27 23.38
N CYS A 509 14.70 -17.24 23.50
CA CYS A 509 14.79 -18.40 22.60
C CYS A 509 14.27 -19.73 23.18
N ARG A 510 13.51 -19.72 24.29
CA ARG A 510 12.88 -20.94 24.84
C ARG A 510 11.48 -20.65 25.34
N LEU A 511 10.50 -20.57 24.43
CA LEU A 511 9.08 -20.80 24.72
C LEU A 511 8.31 -20.82 23.40
N SER A 512 8.36 -21.95 22.70
CA SER A 512 7.38 -22.41 21.70
C SER A 512 7.75 -23.82 21.24
N VAL A 513 7.97 -24.71 22.22
CA VAL A 513 7.93 -26.17 22.03
C VAL A 513 7.00 -26.65 23.12
N LEU A 514 5.73 -26.82 22.76
CA LEU A 514 4.72 -27.68 23.38
C LEU A 514 3.38 -27.16 22.87
N ILE A 515 2.78 -27.92 21.96
CA ILE A 515 1.38 -28.35 21.93
C ILE A 515 1.23 -29.10 20.58
N GLN A 516 1.35 -30.42 20.69
CA GLN A 516 0.54 -31.39 19.92
C GLN A 516 -0.44 -32.00 20.93
N PRO A 517 -1.56 -32.58 20.51
CA PRO A 517 -2.01 -32.82 19.13
C PRO A 517 -2.96 -31.75 18.56
#